data_AF-A0A2E0ZF03-F1
#
_entry.id   AF-A0A2E0ZF03-F1
#
_cell.length_a   1.000
_cell.length_b   1.000
_cell.length_c   1.000
_cell.angle_alpha   90.00
_cell.angle_beta   90.00
_cell.angle_gamma   90.00
#
_symmetry.space_group_name_H-M   'P 1'
#
loop_
_entity.id
_entity.type
_entity.pdbx_description
1 polymer ?
#
loop_
_entity_poly.entity_id
_entity_poly.type
_entity_poly.pdbx_seq_one_letter_code
_entity_poly.pdbx_strand_id
1 'polypeptide(L)'
;MANEKGYNEILNHKGIWERINMNVRCNYCRQSFNLSRDYLVDAVAEATEKKQKYHTVECINCRKAIKVPVVQMKRYAPEAPAEDEG
;
A
#
# COMPACT_ATOMS: atom_id res chain seq x y z
N MET A 1 19.99 -3.98 19.05
CA MET A 1 18.62 -4.51 19.23
C MET A 1 17.67 -3.35 19.03
N ALA A 2 17.13 -3.18 17.82
CA ALA A 2 16.22 -2.07 17.52
C ALA A 2 14.87 -2.35 18.21
N ASN A 3 14.48 -1.43 19.09
CA ASN A 3 13.30 -1.54 19.93
C ASN A 3 12.04 -1.25 19.09
N GLU A 4 11.12 -2.20 19.06
CA GLU A 4 9.84 -2.19 18.31
C GLU A 4 8.95 -0.96 18.64
N LYS A 5 9.27 -0.23 19.72
CA LYS A 5 8.55 0.96 20.17
C LYS A 5 8.84 2.24 19.36
N GLY A 6 9.97 2.33 18.66
CA GLY A 6 10.33 3.53 17.89
C GLY A 6 9.54 3.68 16.57
N TYR A 7 9.06 2.58 16.00
CA TYR A 7 8.39 2.58 14.69
C TYR A 7 6.96 3.16 14.74
N ASN A 8 6.28 3.06 15.89
CA ASN A 8 4.89 3.49 16.04
C ASN A 8 4.73 4.97 16.40
N GLU A 9 5.79 5.65 16.87
CA GLU A 9 5.69 7.04 17.36
C GLU A 9 5.82 8.09 16.24
N ILE A 10 6.43 7.74 15.10
CA ILE A 10 6.55 8.62 13.92
C ILE A 10 5.23 8.71 13.13
N LEU A 11 4.24 7.85 13.43
CA LEU A 11 2.98 7.75 12.69
C LEU A 11 1.89 8.77 13.09
N ASN A 12 2.22 9.85 13.82
CA ASN A 12 1.23 10.82 14.33
C ASN A 12 1.42 12.29 13.92
N HIS A 13 1.93 12.59 12.72
CA HIS A 13 1.72 13.91 12.09
C HIS A 13 0.48 13.88 11.17
N LYS A 14 -0.68 13.86 11.81
CA LYS A 14 -2.03 13.88 11.23
C LYS A 14 -2.24 15.15 10.39
N GLY A 15 -2.63 14.99 9.13
CA GLY A 15 -3.32 16.08 8.39
C GLY A 15 -3.16 16.09 6.87
N ILE A 16 -2.03 15.63 6.32
CA ILE A 16 -1.77 15.71 4.87
C ILE A 16 -1.78 14.32 4.21
N TRP A 17 -1.38 13.28 4.93
CA TRP A 17 -1.20 11.91 4.41
C TRP A 17 -2.48 11.05 4.40
N GLU A 18 -3.52 11.47 5.11
CA GLU A 18 -4.76 10.70 5.34
C GLU A 18 -5.68 10.62 4.10
N ARG A 19 -5.33 11.33 3.01
CA ARG A 19 -6.12 11.36 1.76
C ARG A 19 -5.51 10.56 0.60
N ILE A 20 -4.35 9.93 0.78
CA ILE A 20 -3.72 9.15 -0.29
C ILE A 20 -4.30 7.73 -0.27
N ASN A 21 -5.34 7.54 -1.08
CA ASN A 21 -5.98 6.26 -1.33
C ASN A 21 -5.82 5.89 -2.80
N MET A 22 -5.38 4.67 -3.10
CA MET A 22 -5.29 4.22 -4.49
C MET A 22 -6.64 3.66 -4.93
N ASN A 23 -7.25 4.27 -5.95
CA ASN A 23 -8.48 3.75 -6.55
C ASN A 23 -8.18 2.56 -7.47
N VAL A 24 -8.89 1.46 -7.28
CA VAL A 24 -8.84 0.26 -8.11
C VAL A 24 -10.21 0.02 -8.70
N ARG A 25 -10.25 -0.17 -10.03
CA ARG A 25 -11.46 -0.59 -10.73
C ARG A 25 -11.43 -2.09 -10.98
N CYS A 26 -12.47 -2.80 -10.56
CA CYS A 26 -12.60 -4.22 -10.85
C CYS A 26 -12.95 -4.45 -12.33
N ASN A 27 -12.14 -5.23 -13.05
CA ASN A 27 -12.41 -5.58 -14.44
C ASN A 27 -13.57 -6.59 -14.62
N TYR A 28 -14.05 -7.21 -13.53
CA TYR A 28 -15.13 -8.19 -13.56
C TYR A 28 -16.50 -7.56 -13.31
N CYS A 29 -16.69 -6.90 -12.15
CA CYS A 29 -17.99 -6.33 -11.76
C CYS A 29 -18.08 -4.81 -11.99
N ARG A 30 -16.99 -4.17 -12.46
CA ARG A 30 -16.88 -2.73 -12.74
C ARG A 30 -16.98 -1.80 -11.52
N GLN A 31 -17.13 -2.34 -10.32
CA GLN A 31 -17.08 -1.57 -9.08
C GLN A 31 -15.67 -1.03 -8.83
N SER A 32 -15.59 0.25 -8.47
CA SER A 32 -14.36 0.85 -7.96
C SER A 32 -14.32 0.81 -6.45
N PHE A 33 -13.13 0.62 -5.90
CA PHE A 33 -12.87 0.63 -4.47
C PHE A 33 -11.48 1.21 -4.20
N ASN A 34 -11.24 1.64 -2.97
CA ASN A 34 -10.00 2.27 -2.58
C ASN A 34 -9.16 1.31 -1.75
N LEU A 35 -7.86 1.25 -2.02
CA LEU A 35 -6.89 0.62 -1.14
C LEU A 35 -6.35 1.66 -0.16
N SER A 36 -6.33 1.29 1.11
CA SER A 36 -5.74 2.11 2.17
C SER A 36 -4.22 2.12 2.07
N ARG A 37 -3.61 3.13 2.68
CA ARG A 37 -2.16 3.28 2.78
C ARG A 37 -1.51 2.07 3.46
N ASP A 38 -2.04 1.63 4.60
CA ASP A 38 -1.50 0.50 5.35
C ASP A 38 -1.47 -0.77 4.49
N TYR A 39 -2.56 -1.01 3.74
CA TYR A 39 -2.62 -2.13 2.81
C TYR A 39 -1.58 -2.00 1.69
N LEU A 40 -1.37 -0.80 1.15
CA LEU A 40 -0.38 -0.57 0.09
C LEU A 40 1.05 -0.80 0.59
N VAL A 41 1.38 -0.38 1.81
CA VAL A 41 2.70 -0.60 2.42
C VAL A 41 2.97 -2.10 2.56
N ASP A 42 2.03 -2.83 3.15
CA ASP A 42 2.12 -4.28 3.34
C ASP A 42 2.22 -5.02 1.99
N ALA A 43 1.33 -4.70 1.04
CA ALA A 43 1.32 -5.30 -0.29
C ALA A 43 2.64 -5.04 -1.07
N VAL A 44 3.23 -3.85 -0.93
CA VAL A 44 4.50 -3.53 -1.59
C VAL A 44 5.67 -4.25 -0.93
N ALA A 45 5.70 -4.34 0.40
CA ALA A 45 6.71 -5.10 1.13
C ALA A 45 6.68 -6.57 0.70
N GLU A 46 5.50 -7.20 0.78
CA GLU A 46 5.32 -8.61 0.44
C GLU A 46 5.70 -8.90 -1.03
N ALA A 47 5.26 -8.05 -1.95
CA ALA A 47 5.58 -8.23 -3.36
C ALA A 47 7.06 -7.97 -3.67
N THR A 48 7.73 -7.11 -2.91
CA THR A 48 9.18 -6.86 -3.05
C THR A 48 9.98 -8.05 -2.55
N GLU A 49 9.63 -8.61 -1.38
CA GLU A 49 10.25 -9.82 -0.84
C GLU A 49 10.12 -11.00 -1.81
N LYS A 50 8.93 -11.17 -2.40
CA LYS A 50 8.64 -12.22 -3.39
C LYS A 50 9.12 -11.88 -4.80
N LYS A 51 9.74 -10.71 -5.04
CA LYS A 51 10.18 -10.20 -6.35
C LYS A 51 9.07 -10.22 -7.43
N GLN A 52 7.84 -9.95 -7.02
CA GLN A 52 6.66 -9.97 -7.87
C GLN A 52 6.43 -8.62 -8.58
N LYS A 53 5.99 -8.68 -9.83
CA LYS A 53 5.60 -7.48 -10.61
C LYS A 53 4.17 -7.01 -10.31
N TYR A 54 3.34 -7.91 -9.80
CA TYR A 54 1.92 -7.67 -9.53
C TYR A 54 1.57 -8.21 -8.15
N HIS A 55 0.78 -7.45 -7.40
CA HIS A 55 0.10 -7.93 -6.20
C HIS A 55 -1.33 -8.35 -6.54
N THR A 56 -1.86 -9.37 -5.86
CA THR A 56 -3.25 -9.78 -6.03
C THR A 56 -4.11 -9.14 -4.97
N VAL A 57 -5.22 -8.52 -5.39
CA VAL A 57 -6.19 -7.87 -4.52
C VAL A 57 -7.56 -8.47 -4.76
N GLU A 58 -8.29 -8.80 -3.71
CA GLU A 58 -9.68 -9.27 -3.85
C GLU A 58 -10.65 -8.08 -3.94
N CYS A 59 -11.56 -8.14 -4.92
CA CYS A 59 -12.62 -7.13 -5.02
C CYS A 59 -13.60 -7.24 -3.85
N ILE A 60 -13.84 -6.13 -3.14
CA ILE A 60 -14.80 -6.07 -2.02
C ILE A 60 -16.24 -6.44 -2.39
N ASN A 61 -16.59 -6.36 -3.67
CA ASN A 61 -17.94 -6.64 -4.16
C ASN A 61 -18.08 -8.09 -4.68
N CYS A 62 -17.29 -8.47 -5.69
CA CYS A 62 -17.45 -9.77 -6.36
C CYS A 62 -16.42 -10.82 -5.94
N ARG A 63 -15.48 -10.50 -5.05
CA ARG A 63 -14.41 -11.37 -4.54
C ARG A 63 -13.51 -12.00 -5.61
N LYS A 64 -13.52 -11.45 -6.83
CA LYS A 64 -12.56 -11.86 -7.86
C LYS A 64 -11.20 -11.24 -7.57
N ALA A 65 -10.16 -12.04 -7.78
CA ALA A 65 -8.77 -11.62 -7.72
C ALA A 65 -8.42 -10.68 -8.87
N ILE A 66 -7.86 -9.51 -8.55
CA ILE A 66 -7.42 -8.48 -9.48
C ILE A 66 -5.90 -8.34 -9.34
N LYS A 67 -5.18 -8.39 -10.45
CA LYS A 67 -3.74 -8.11 -10.47
C LYS A 67 -3.52 -6.61 -10.52
N VAL A 68 -2.84 -6.08 -9.52
CA VAL A 68 -2.46 -4.67 -9.44
C VAL A 68 -0.95 -4.54 -9.62
N PRO A 69 -0.45 -3.69 -10.54
CA PRO A 69 0.98 -3.50 -10.72
C PRO A 69 1.64 -2.94 -9.45
N VAL A 70 2.71 -3.56 -8.98
CA VAL A 70 3.44 -3.10 -7.78
C VAL A 70 4.03 -1.70 -8.01
N VAL A 71 4.45 -1.39 -9.24
CA VAL A 71 4.93 -0.05 -9.62
C VAL A 71 3.84 1.02 -9.42
N GLN A 72 2.57 0.68 -9.65
CA GLN A 72 1.46 1.59 -9.37
C GLN A 72 1.29 1.75 -7.87
N MET A 73 1.28 0.65 -7.11
CA MET A 73 1.13 0.68 -5.64
C MET A 73 2.20 1.53 -4.97
N LYS A 74 3.46 1.43 -5.42
CA LYS A 74 4.60 2.22 -4.94
C LYS A 74 4.41 3.74 -5.07
N ARG A 75 3.60 4.22 -6.03
CA ARG A 75 3.33 5.66 -6.19
C ARG A 75 2.38 6.22 -5.14
N TYR A 76 1.58 5.35 -4.53
CA TYR A 76 0.60 5.70 -3.50
C TYR A 76 1.02 5.21 -2.11
N ALA A 77 1.96 4.26 -2.04
CA ALA A 77 2.66 3.96 -0.81
C ALA A 77 3.59 5.15 -0.48
N PRO A 78 3.66 5.58 0.78
CA PRO A 78 4.67 6.54 1.21
C PRO A 78 6.05 5.96 0.90
N GLU A 79 6.96 6.79 0.39
CA GLU A 79 8.37 6.48 0.54
C GLU A 79 8.61 6.36 2.05
N ALA A 80 9.16 5.23 2.51
CA ALA A 80 9.69 5.18 3.86
C ALA A 80 10.60 6.41 4.03
N PRO A 81 10.52 7.14 5.15
CA PRO A 81 11.39 8.30 5.33
C PRO A 81 12.80 7.83 5.01
N ALA A 82 13.39 8.40 3.95
CA ALA A 82 14.78 8.16 3.65
C ALA A 82 15.51 8.47 4.95
N GLU A 83 16.21 7.48 5.47
CA GLU A 83 17.18 7.67 6.53
C GLU A 83 18.11 8.79 6.04
N ASP A 84 17.88 9.99 6.56
CA ASP A 84 18.68 11.18 6.32
C ASP A 84 20.05 10.85 6.94
N GLU A 85 21.00 10.46 6.08
CA GLU A 85 22.41 10.42 6.42
C GLU A 85 22.85 11.85 6.77
N GLY A 86 22.96 12.13 8.07
CA GLY A 86 23.47 13.39 8.62
C GLY A 86 24.00 13.25 10.04
#